data_AF-A0A0M1J745-F1
#
_entry.id   AF-A0A0M1J745-F1
#
_cell.length_a   1.000
_cell.length_b   1.000
_cell.length_c   1.000
_cell.angle_alpha   90.00
_cell.angle_beta   90.00
_cell.angle_gamma   90.00
#
_symmetry.space_group_name_H-M   'P 1'
#
loop_
_entity.id
_entity.type
_entity.pdbx_description
1 polymer ?
#
loop_
_entity_poly.entity_id
_entity_poly.type
_entity_poly.pdbx_seq_one_letter_code
_entity_poly.pdbx_strand_id
1 'polypeptide(L)'
;PPYYDSMLAKVIVWALNWEDAVSRGQRALTDIRLEGIRTTIPYYLQILNAPMFRRGNFDTSFVDSHPDLIDYSCKRRREDLAAVLASAVAIHAGL
;
A
#
# COMPACT_ATOMS: atom_id res chain seq x y z
N PRO A 1 10.09 19.18 -0.84
CA PRO A 1 9.83 20.48 -1.51
C PRO A 1 8.49 20.40 -2.24
N PRO A 2 7.60 21.39 -2.12
CA PRO A 2 6.23 21.28 -2.63
C PRO A 2 6.09 21.56 -4.13
N TYR A 3 7.17 21.95 -4.81
CA TYR A 3 7.13 22.42 -6.20
C TYR A 3 7.42 21.35 -7.26
N TYR A 4 7.67 20.11 -6.84
CA TYR A 4 7.96 18.97 -7.73
C TYR A 4 6.88 17.90 -7.59
N ASP A 5 6.99 16.85 -8.41
CA ASP A 5 6.10 15.72 -8.34
C ASP A 5 6.22 14.95 -7.02
N SER A 6 5.21 14.15 -6.72
CA SER A 6 5.11 13.36 -5.48
C SER A 6 5.88 12.04 -5.53
N MET A 7 6.64 11.77 -6.61
CA MET A 7 7.35 10.51 -6.78
C MET A 7 8.55 10.41 -5.85
N LEU A 8 8.51 9.44 -4.94
CA LEU A 8 9.60 9.17 -3.99
C LEU A 8 10.64 8.21 -4.57
N ALA A 9 10.16 7.14 -5.21
CA ALA A 9 10.99 6.08 -5.77
C ALA A 9 10.21 5.29 -6.83
N LYS A 10 10.93 4.62 -7.73
CA LYS A 10 10.37 3.67 -8.70
C LYS A 10 10.77 2.25 -8.30
N VAL A 11 9.77 1.39 -8.07
CA VAL A 11 9.98 -0.03 -7.77
C VAL A 11 9.85 -0.82 -9.06
N ILE A 12 10.89 -1.57 -9.41
CA ILE A 12 10.94 -2.40 -10.62
C ILE A 12 11.03 -3.86 -10.16
N VAL A 13 10.11 -4.69 -10.64
CA VAL A 13 10.00 -6.11 -10.25
C VAL A 13 10.14 -6.98 -11.48
N TRP A 14 10.85 -8.10 -11.33
CA TRP A 14 11.09 -9.06 -12.41
C TRP A 14 10.95 -10.50 -11.92
N ALA A 15 10.44 -11.36 -12.80
CA ALA A 15 10.36 -12.80 -12.63
C ALA A 15 10.35 -13.52 -13.99
N LEU A 16 10.44 -14.85 -13.97
CA LEU A 16 10.43 -15.69 -15.18
C LEU A 16 9.04 -15.84 -15.80
N ASN A 17 7.98 -15.65 -15.02
CA ASN A 17 6.59 -15.72 -15.49
C ASN A 17 5.73 -14.63 -14.83
N TRP A 18 4.53 -14.44 -15.36
CA TRP A 18 3.60 -13.40 -14.94
C TRP A 18 3.14 -13.56 -13.48
N GLU A 19 2.77 -14.78 -13.09
CA GLU A 19 2.28 -15.07 -11.74
C GLU A 19 3.33 -14.72 -10.68
N ASP A 20 4.57 -15.13 -10.91
CA ASP A 20 5.71 -14.81 -10.04
C ASP A 20 6.00 -13.31 -10.01
N ALA A 21 5.86 -12.61 -11.14
CA ALA A 21 6.10 -11.16 -11.20
C ALA A 21 5.07 -10.41 -10.36
N VAL A 22 3.79 -10.78 -10.46
CA VAL A 22 2.70 -10.21 -9.66
C VAL A 22 2.90 -10.52 -8.17
N SER A 23 3.19 -11.78 -7.84
CA SER A 23 3.46 -12.23 -6.46
C SER A 23 4.66 -11.50 -5.84
N ARG A 24 5.77 -11.38 -6.57
CA ARG A 24 6.94 -10.59 -6.15
C ARG A 24 6.62 -9.12 -6.03
N GLY A 25 5.73 -8.58 -6.88
CA GLY A 25 5.25 -7.21 -6.79
C GLY A 25 4.53 -6.94 -5.48
N GLN A 26 3.62 -7.84 -5.09
CA GLN A 26 2.91 -7.75 -3.82
C GLN A 26 3.88 -7.78 -2.64
N ARG A 27 4.86 -8.69 -2.67
CA ARG A 27 5.90 -8.78 -1.66
C ARG A 27 6.75 -7.52 -1.60
N ALA A 28 7.29 -7.06 -2.73
CA ALA A 28 8.17 -5.89 -2.78
C ALA A 28 7.47 -4.63 -2.22
N LEU A 29 6.20 -4.43 -2.58
CA LEU A 29 5.38 -3.36 -2.03
C LEU A 29 5.12 -3.52 -0.52
N THR A 30 4.87 -4.75 -0.07
CA THR A 30 4.65 -5.07 1.34
C THR A 30 5.93 -5.01 2.17
N ASP A 31 7.11 -5.13 1.57
CA ASP A 31 8.42 -5.06 2.24
C ASP A 31 8.87 -3.61 2.45
N ILE A 32 8.34 -2.65 1.67
CA ILE A 32 8.64 -1.23 1.84
C ILE A 32 8.14 -0.74 3.21
N ARG A 33 9.02 -0.05 3.93
CA ARG A 33 8.72 0.62 5.20
C ARG A 33 8.94 2.11 5.02
N LEU A 34 7.83 2.85 4.97
CA LEU A 34 7.82 4.30 4.94
C LEU A 34 6.83 4.77 6.01
N GLU A 35 7.28 5.72 6.83
CA GLU A 35 6.51 6.29 7.93
C GLU A 35 6.45 7.82 7.76
N GLY A 36 5.46 8.47 8.40
CA GLY A 36 5.27 9.92 8.31
C GLY A 36 4.60 10.45 7.04
N ILE A 37 4.44 9.64 5.98
CA ILE A 37 3.79 10.05 4.72
C ILE A 37 2.83 8.99 4.20
N ARG A 38 1.77 9.43 3.53
CA ARG A 38 0.87 8.54 2.77
C ARG A 38 1.51 8.22 1.42
N THR A 39 1.36 6.98 0.97
CA THR A 39 1.90 6.49 -0.30
C THR A 39 0.81 5.78 -1.10
N THR A 40 1.07 5.57 -2.39
CA THR A 40 0.20 4.82 -3.30
C THR A 40 0.32 3.29 -3.14
N ILE A 41 1.12 2.80 -2.18
CA ILE A 41 1.35 1.36 -1.95
C ILE A 41 0.04 0.58 -1.71
N PRO A 42 -0.88 1.01 -0.81
CA PRO A 42 -2.12 0.26 -0.58
C PRO A 42 -2.98 0.12 -1.83
N TYR A 43 -3.00 1.15 -2.67
CA TYR A 43 -3.73 1.15 -3.94
C TYR A 43 -3.12 0.17 -4.95
N TYR A 44 -1.79 0.18 -5.12
CA TYR A 44 -1.13 -0.81 -5.97
C TYR A 44 -1.33 -2.25 -5.48
N LEU A 45 -1.41 -2.47 -4.16
CA LEU A 45 -1.76 -3.78 -3.62
C LEU A 45 -3.18 -4.21 -4.01
N GLN A 46 -4.16 -3.30 -4.10
CA GLN A 46 -5.49 -3.63 -4.64
C GLN A 46 -5.41 -4.04 -6.10
N ILE A 47 -4.69 -3.29 -6.93
CA ILE A 47 -4.50 -3.62 -8.35
C ILE A 47 -3.87 -5.00 -8.52
N LEU A 48 -2.77 -5.30 -7.79
CA LEU A 48 -2.11 -6.60 -7.88
C LEU A 48 -2.99 -7.76 -7.37
N ASN A 49 -3.99 -7.48 -6.52
CA ASN A 49 -4.94 -8.48 -6.03
C ASN A 49 -6.17 -8.66 -6.93
N ALA A 50 -6.46 -7.69 -7.80
CA ALA A 50 -7.62 -7.74 -8.70
C ALA A 50 -7.54 -8.96 -9.64
N PRO A 51 -8.57 -9.82 -9.70
CA PRO A 51 -8.54 -11.02 -10.55
C PRO A 51 -8.28 -10.73 -12.03
N MET A 52 -8.83 -9.64 -12.57
CA MET A 52 -8.60 -9.22 -13.96
C MET A 52 -7.14 -8.88 -14.23
N PHE A 53 -6.50 -8.15 -13.31
CA PHE A 53 -5.07 -7.85 -13.38
C PHE A 53 -4.24 -9.13 -13.28
N ARG A 54 -4.52 -10.00 -12.31
CA ARG A 54 -3.80 -11.28 -12.15
C ARG A 54 -3.93 -12.20 -13.37
N ARG A 55 -5.03 -12.14 -14.12
CA ARG A 55 -5.21 -12.87 -15.39
C ARG A 55 -4.54 -12.21 -16.59
N GLY A 56 -3.97 -11.01 -16.45
CA GLY A 56 -3.40 -10.26 -17.57
C GLY A 56 -4.45 -9.74 -18.55
N ASN A 57 -5.72 -9.68 -18.15
CA ASN A 57 -6.83 -9.26 -19.00
C ASN A 57 -7.31 -7.87 -18.59
N PHE A 58 -6.67 -6.84 -19.14
CA PHE A 58 -6.98 -5.43 -18.84
C PHE A 58 -6.51 -4.53 -19.99
N ASP A 59 -7.08 -3.33 -20.05
CA ASP A 59 -6.70 -2.27 -20.98
C ASP A 59 -6.55 -0.93 -20.25
N THR A 60 -6.44 0.17 -21.00
CA THR A 60 -6.26 1.52 -20.46
C THR A 60 -7.44 2.01 -19.61
N SER A 61 -8.63 1.41 -19.76
CA SER A 61 -9.83 1.76 -18.99
C SER A 61 -9.94 1.02 -17.65
N PHE A 62 -9.00 0.12 -17.34
CA PHE A 62 -9.07 -0.75 -16.17
C PHE A 62 -9.28 0.02 -14.86
N VAL A 63 -8.55 1.10 -14.63
CA VAL A 63 -8.68 1.88 -13.38
C VAL A 63 -10.04 2.59 -13.32
N ASP A 64 -10.45 3.22 -14.41
CA ASP A 64 -11.71 3.98 -14.46
C ASP A 64 -12.95 3.08 -14.31
N SER A 65 -12.84 1.83 -14.79
CA SER A 65 -13.91 0.83 -14.69
C SER A 65 -13.99 0.12 -13.34
N HIS A 66 -13.00 0.30 -12.46
CA HIS A 66 -12.93 -0.36 -11.16
C HIS A 66 -12.78 0.65 -10.01
N PRO A 67 -13.83 1.45 -9.72
CA PRO A 67 -13.83 2.39 -8.60
C PRO A 67 -13.75 1.70 -7.24
N ASP A 68 -13.99 0.39 -7.17
CA ASP A 68 -13.76 -0.43 -5.98
C ASP A 68 -12.28 -0.50 -5.58
N LEU A 69 -11.33 -0.26 -6.50
CA LEU A 69 -9.89 -0.29 -6.20
C LEU A 69 -9.47 0.78 -5.18
N ILE A 70 -10.27 1.82 -4.97
CA ILE A 70 -10.02 2.83 -3.92
C ILE A 70 -10.64 2.50 -2.57
N ASP A 71 -11.49 1.46 -2.51
CA ASP A 71 -12.08 0.98 -1.26
C ASP A 71 -11.11 0.05 -0.53
N TYR A 72 -10.07 0.64 0.06
CA TYR A 72 -9.10 -0.06 0.88
C TYR A 72 -8.95 0.56 2.27
N SER A 73 -8.77 -0.31 3.26
CA SER A 73 -8.45 0.13 4.62
C SER A 73 -6.98 0.53 4.71
N CYS A 74 -6.73 1.82 5.00
CA CYS A 74 -5.44 2.25 5.51
C CYS A 74 -5.30 1.75 6.95
N LYS A 75 -4.37 0.81 7.17
CA LYS A 75 -4.04 0.32 8.52
C LYS A 75 -3.73 1.52 9.43
N ARG A 76 -4.30 1.50 10.64
CA ARG A 76 -4.07 2.53 11.66
C ARG A 76 -2.57 2.68 11.88
N ARG A 77 -2.07 3.92 11.92
CA ARG A 77 -0.64 4.15 12.07
C ARG A 77 -0.17 3.59 13.40
N ARG A 78 1.03 3.00 13.40
CA ARG A 78 1.64 2.46 14.63
C ARG A 78 1.83 3.54 15.68
N GLU A 79 2.15 4.76 15.26
CA GLU A 79 2.22 5.96 16.11
C GLU A 79 0.92 6.18 16.87
N ASP A 80 -0.23 6.11 16.19
CA ASP A 80 -1.54 6.33 16.81
C ASP A 80 -1.84 5.21 17.83
N LEU A 81 -1.51 3.95 17.49
CA LEU A 81 -1.67 2.82 18.41
C LEU A 81 -0.73 2.91 19.61
N ALA A 82 0.53 3.27 19.39
CA ALA A 82 1.53 3.46 20.44
C ALA A 82 1.13 4.59 21.38
N ALA A 83 0.61 5.70 20.86
CA ALA A 83 0.08 6.79 21.65
C ALA A 83 -1.11 6.35 22.51
N VAL A 84 -2.06 5.61 21.95
CA VAL A 84 -3.21 5.07 22.71
C VAL A 84 -2.75 4.11 23.82
N LEU A 85 -1.83 3.20 23.52
CA LEU A 85 -1.28 2.26 24.50
C LEU A 85 -0.49 3.00 25.59
N ALA A 86 0.35 3.98 25.23
CA ALA A 86 1.10 4.79 26.17
C ALA A 86 0.16 5.57 27.11
N SER A 87 -0.89 6.19 26.57
CA SER A 87 -1.91 6.87 27.38
C SER A 87 -2.61 5.91 28.33
N ALA A 88 -2.97 4.71 27.87
CA ALA A 88 -3.60 3.70 28.72
C ALA A 88 -2.69 3.24 29.86
N VAL A 89 -1.40 3.03 29.59
CA VAL A 89 -0.39 2.67 30.60
C VAL A 89 -0.15 3.80 31.58
N ALA A 90 -0.06 5.05 31.12
CA ALA A 90 0.10 6.22 31.98
C ALA A 90 -1.06 6.34 32.97
N ILE A 91 -2.30 6.28 32.46
CA ILE A 91 -3.52 6.30 33.29
C ILE A 91 -3.51 5.15 34.30
N HIS A 92 -3.13 3.94 33.89
CA HIS A 92 -3.08 2.79 34.78
C HIS A 92 -1.99 2.93 35.87
N ALA A 93 -0.85 3.53 35.54
CA ALA A 93 0.25 3.76 36.46
C ALA A 93 0.05 4.96 37.40
N GLY A 94 -1.05 5.71 37.25
CA GLY A 94 -1.38 6.87 38.08
C GLY A 94 -0.63 8.15 37.70
N LEU A 95 -0.19 8.26 36.45
CA LEU A 95 0.26 9.51 35.81
C LEU A 95 -0.92 10.16 35.07
#